data_AF-A0A8T8K6N4-F1
#
_entry.id   AF-A0A8T8K6N4-F1
#
_cell.length_a   1.000
_cell.length_b   1.000
_cell.length_c   1.000
_cell.angle_alpha   90.00
_cell.angle_beta   90.00
_cell.angle_gamma   90.00
#
_symmetry.space_group_name_H-M   'P 1'
#
loop_
_entity.id
_entity.type
_entity.pdbx_description
1 polymer ?
#
loop_
_entity_poly.entity_id
_entity_poly.type
_entity_poly.pdbx_seq_one_letter_code
_entity_poly.pdbx_strand_id
1 'polypeptide(L)'
;MSDKKSPAEGWPVINGDYIVGDPESPVAATTLASHIEDVPVDAGAAIAGPCKTENLGIEKMMANIISNPNIRFLILCGSEVQGHITGQSIEALHQNGVDPEKRSIVGATGAIPYVENIPDEGIERFQQQLEIVNLIDVEDAAAIQSKVKECVEKDPGAFEEEAMVIKVEEGGDEEEGEEVRPVAPETALIEARMRNIQTQVKLVGTANRMFAGMYSGKVQGIMIGLAFMLTLGILLLL
;
A
#
# COMPACT_ATOMS: atom_id res chain seq x y z
N MET A 1 23.45 -18.61 15.91
CA MET A 1 22.01 -18.46 15.63
C MET A 1 21.70 -17.00 15.82
N SER A 2 21.03 -16.39 14.86
CA SER A 2 20.54 -15.00 14.93
C SER A 2 19.57 -14.85 16.11
N ASP A 3 19.55 -13.67 16.72
CA ASP A 3 18.60 -13.37 17.79
C ASP A 3 17.19 -13.29 17.22
N LYS A 4 16.19 -13.83 17.93
CA LYS A 4 14.80 -13.92 17.46
C LYS A 4 13.84 -13.44 18.53
N LYS A 5 12.78 -12.77 18.09
CA LYS A 5 11.70 -12.27 18.96
C LYS A 5 10.38 -12.90 18.57
N SER A 6 9.46 -12.98 19.52
CA SER A 6 8.09 -13.38 19.20
C SER A 6 7.40 -12.30 18.36
N PRO A 7 6.78 -12.66 17.22
CA PRO A 7 5.86 -11.77 16.52
C PRO A 7 4.66 -11.39 17.41
N ALA A 8 3.85 -10.43 16.96
CA ALA A 8 2.58 -10.14 17.61
C ALA A 8 1.70 -11.39 17.74
N GLU A 9 0.85 -11.44 18.78
CA GLU A 9 -0.09 -12.54 18.97
C GLU A 9 -1.04 -12.64 17.76
N GLY A 10 -1.15 -13.84 17.18
CA GLY A 10 -1.97 -14.07 15.99
C GLY A 10 -1.40 -13.53 14.68
N TRP A 11 -0.10 -13.19 14.64
CA TRP A 11 0.56 -12.72 13.41
C TRP A 11 0.41 -13.72 12.24
N PRO A 12 0.11 -13.27 11.01
CA PRO A 12 -0.15 -11.87 10.61
C PRO A 12 -1.50 -11.33 11.11
N VAL A 13 -1.51 -10.09 11.62
CA VAL A 13 -2.67 -9.50 12.32
C VAL A 13 -3.72 -8.95 11.34
N ILE A 14 -3.29 -8.46 10.18
CA ILE A 14 -4.15 -7.87 9.17
C ILE A 14 -4.45 -8.89 8.09
N ASN A 15 -5.73 -9.17 7.84
CA ASN A 15 -6.16 -10.07 6.78
C ASN A 15 -5.79 -9.52 5.40
N GLY A 16 -5.45 -10.43 4.49
CA GLY A 16 -5.12 -10.11 3.11
C GLY A 16 -4.83 -11.38 2.30
N ASP A 17 -4.40 -11.17 1.07
CA ASP A 17 -3.95 -12.23 0.18
C ASP A 17 -2.44 -12.43 0.36
N TYR A 18 -2.06 -13.54 1.01
CA TYR A 18 -0.68 -13.92 1.24
C TYR A 18 -0.56 -15.38 1.67
N ILE A 19 0.64 -15.92 1.51
CA ILE A 19 1.05 -17.21 2.06
C ILE A 19 2.01 -16.93 3.23
N VAL A 20 1.74 -17.57 4.37
CA VAL A 20 2.59 -17.51 5.56
C VAL A 20 3.60 -18.66 5.52
N GLY A 21 4.87 -18.32 5.71
CA GLY A 21 5.98 -19.26 5.86
C GLY A 21 6.45 -19.33 7.31
N ASP A 22 7.77 -19.33 7.52
CA ASP A 22 8.37 -19.37 8.86
C ASP A 22 8.34 -17.98 9.54
N PRO A 23 7.58 -17.78 10.65
CA PRO A 23 7.51 -16.48 11.32
C PRO A 23 8.85 -15.97 11.89
N GLU A 24 9.86 -16.82 12.03
CA GLU A 24 11.22 -16.43 12.43
C GLU A 24 12.11 -16.08 11.23
N SER A 25 11.68 -16.27 10.00
CA SER A 25 12.45 -15.89 8.81
C SER A 25 12.62 -14.37 8.71
N PRO A 26 13.79 -13.88 8.27
CA PRO A 26 14.04 -12.45 8.12
C PRO A 26 13.48 -11.84 6.83
N VAL A 27 12.84 -12.63 5.97
CA VAL A 27 12.46 -12.18 4.62
C VAL A 27 10.95 -12.10 4.47
N ALA A 28 10.44 -10.93 4.07
CA ALA A 28 9.14 -10.80 3.45
C ALA A 28 9.31 -10.58 1.94
N ALA A 29 8.29 -10.95 1.16
CA ALA A 29 8.26 -10.65 -0.26
C ALA A 29 6.89 -10.08 -0.66
N THR A 30 6.88 -9.09 -1.54
CA THR A 30 5.68 -8.77 -2.31
C THR A 30 5.88 -9.13 -3.77
N THR A 31 4.88 -9.79 -4.34
CA THR A 31 4.89 -10.25 -5.74
C THR A 31 4.23 -9.26 -6.70
N LEU A 32 3.87 -8.07 -6.20
CA LEU A 32 3.25 -6.98 -6.97
C LEU A 32 2.03 -7.46 -7.77
N ALA A 33 2.08 -7.40 -9.10
CA ALA A 33 1.00 -7.86 -9.97
C ALA A 33 1.03 -9.37 -10.26
N SER A 34 2.10 -10.07 -9.92
CA SER A 34 2.34 -11.47 -10.26
C SER A 34 1.81 -12.43 -9.18
N HIS A 35 1.40 -13.61 -9.63
CA HIS A 35 0.92 -14.71 -8.80
C HIS A 35 2.00 -15.79 -8.67
N ILE A 36 2.99 -15.51 -7.82
CA ILE A 36 4.20 -16.32 -7.59
C ILE A 36 4.57 -16.35 -6.10
N GLU A 37 3.58 -16.26 -5.22
CA GLU A 37 3.72 -16.13 -3.76
C GLU A 37 4.36 -17.38 -3.14
N ASP A 38 4.16 -18.54 -3.76
CA ASP A 38 4.75 -19.83 -3.40
C ASP A 38 6.27 -19.82 -3.54
N VAL A 39 6.80 -19.20 -4.60
CA VAL A 39 8.24 -19.15 -4.90
C VAL A 39 9.10 -18.62 -3.74
N PRO A 40 8.83 -17.43 -3.16
CA PRO A 40 9.61 -16.92 -2.03
C PRO A 40 9.33 -17.69 -0.72
N VAL A 41 8.10 -18.17 -0.49
CA VAL A 41 7.78 -18.95 0.73
C VAL A 41 8.51 -20.28 0.73
N ASP A 42 8.51 -21.02 -0.39
CA ASP A 42 9.24 -22.27 -0.55
C ASP A 42 10.77 -22.08 -0.44
N ALA A 43 11.26 -20.86 -0.69
CA ALA A 43 12.65 -20.49 -0.47
C ALA A 43 12.99 -20.10 0.97
N GLY A 44 11.98 -19.98 1.84
CA GLY A 44 12.13 -19.66 3.26
C GLY A 44 11.75 -18.23 3.65
N ALA A 45 10.89 -17.54 2.90
CA ALA A 45 10.31 -16.27 3.37
C ALA A 45 9.30 -16.49 4.51
N ALA A 46 9.16 -15.49 5.39
CA ALA A 46 8.19 -15.47 6.48
C ALA A 46 6.76 -15.25 5.98
N ILE A 47 6.62 -14.42 4.95
CA ILE A 47 5.34 -14.07 4.35
C ILE A 47 5.57 -13.62 2.91
N ALA A 48 4.69 -14.00 2.00
CA ALA A 48 4.67 -13.44 0.65
C ALA A 48 3.25 -13.26 0.12
N GLY A 49 3.01 -12.19 -0.62
CA GLY A 49 1.70 -11.91 -1.20
C GLY A 49 1.73 -10.80 -2.26
N PRO A 50 0.69 -10.71 -3.10
CA PRO A 50 0.57 -9.62 -4.05
C PRO A 50 0.29 -8.30 -3.33
N CYS A 51 0.83 -7.20 -3.86
CA CYS A 51 0.51 -5.84 -3.41
C CYS A 51 0.22 -4.98 -4.64
N LYS A 52 -1.07 -4.76 -4.91
CA LYS A 52 -1.54 -4.17 -6.18
C LYS A 52 -1.84 -2.68 -6.10
N THR A 53 -2.00 -2.14 -4.90
CA THR A 53 -2.44 -0.75 -4.70
C THR A 53 -1.40 0.01 -3.88
N GLU A 54 -1.01 1.17 -4.38
CA GLU A 54 -0.03 2.11 -3.82
C GLU A 54 -0.50 2.89 -2.57
N ASN A 55 -1.55 2.39 -1.90
CA ASN A 55 -2.16 2.95 -0.69
C ASN A 55 -2.51 1.83 0.30
N LEU A 56 -3.78 1.40 0.41
CA LEU A 56 -4.25 0.42 1.39
C LEU A 56 -3.48 -0.91 1.34
N GLY A 57 -3.13 -1.39 0.14
CA GLY A 57 -2.28 -2.57 -0.01
C GLY A 57 -0.91 -2.41 0.66
N ILE A 58 -0.25 -1.26 0.46
CA ILE A 58 1.01 -0.93 1.14
C ILE A 58 0.79 -0.83 2.66
N GLU A 59 -0.30 -0.23 3.12
CA GLU A 59 -0.63 -0.11 4.55
C GLU A 59 -0.80 -1.49 5.22
N LYS A 60 -1.59 -2.38 4.61
CA LYS A 60 -1.79 -3.75 5.10
C LYS A 60 -0.47 -4.53 5.15
N MET A 61 0.33 -4.44 4.08
CA MET A 61 1.65 -5.07 4.01
C MET A 61 2.57 -4.56 5.12
N MET A 62 2.70 -3.24 5.25
CA MET A 62 3.56 -2.60 6.24
C MET A 62 3.14 -2.95 7.67
N ALA A 63 1.84 -2.91 7.99
CA ALA A 63 1.31 -3.26 9.30
C ALA A 63 1.63 -4.72 9.69
N ASN A 64 1.52 -5.66 8.74
CA ASN A 64 1.93 -7.04 8.97
C ASN A 64 3.45 -7.19 9.11
N ILE A 65 4.27 -6.39 8.43
CA ILE A 65 5.72 -6.49 8.57
C ILE A 65 6.21 -5.95 9.92
N ILE A 66 5.79 -4.76 10.33
CA ILE A 66 6.26 -4.13 11.59
C ILE A 66 5.73 -4.83 12.86
N SER A 67 4.69 -5.65 12.72
CA SER A 67 4.19 -6.54 13.78
C SER A 67 5.00 -7.85 13.92
N ASN A 68 6.04 -8.04 13.11
CA ASN A 68 7.03 -9.11 13.26
C ASN A 68 8.46 -8.56 13.20
N PRO A 69 9.14 -8.39 14.36
CA PRO A 69 10.52 -7.87 14.42
C PRO A 69 11.56 -8.75 13.73
N ASN A 70 11.26 -10.03 13.46
CA ASN A 70 12.21 -10.92 12.79
C ASN A 70 12.41 -10.54 11.33
N ILE A 71 11.44 -9.90 10.68
CA ILE A 71 11.50 -9.53 9.27
C ILE A 71 12.40 -8.31 9.11
N ARG A 72 13.51 -8.49 8.37
CA ARG A 72 14.58 -7.49 8.15
C ARG A 72 14.81 -7.16 6.68
N PHE A 73 14.24 -7.95 5.77
CA PHE A 73 14.33 -7.74 4.32
C PHE A 73 12.93 -7.76 3.71
N LEU A 74 12.66 -6.83 2.80
CA LEU A 74 11.48 -6.87 1.93
C LEU A 74 11.93 -6.96 0.48
N ILE A 75 11.65 -8.08 -0.17
CA ILE A 75 11.89 -8.28 -1.59
C ILE A 75 10.67 -7.77 -2.37
N LEU A 76 10.90 -6.88 -3.33
CA LEU A 76 9.90 -6.45 -4.29
C LEU A 76 10.14 -7.23 -5.58
N CYS A 77 9.29 -8.20 -5.91
CA CYS A 77 9.43 -9.01 -7.13
C CYS A 77 8.12 -9.12 -7.91
N GLY A 78 8.18 -9.74 -9.08
CA GLY A 78 7.05 -9.80 -10.00
C GLY A 78 6.90 -8.53 -10.85
N SER A 79 5.96 -8.59 -11.78
CA SER A 79 5.60 -7.51 -12.70
C SER A 79 5.10 -6.28 -11.93
N GLU A 80 5.58 -5.10 -12.30
CA GLU A 80 5.08 -3.84 -11.73
C GLU A 80 3.60 -3.62 -12.09
N VAL A 81 2.87 -2.97 -11.20
CA VAL A 81 1.44 -2.74 -11.36
C VAL A 81 1.21 -1.52 -12.24
N GLN A 82 0.69 -1.69 -13.45
CA GLN A 82 0.44 -0.56 -14.35
C GLN A 82 -0.51 0.49 -13.75
N GLY A 83 -0.12 1.76 -13.83
CA GLY A 83 -0.87 2.90 -13.29
C GLY A 83 -0.70 3.12 -11.80
N HIS A 84 -0.75 2.04 -11.00
CA HIS A 84 -0.52 2.10 -9.55
C HIS A 84 0.95 2.28 -9.21
N ILE A 85 1.86 1.65 -9.97
CA ILE A 85 3.33 1.69 -9.78
C ILE A 85 3.68 1.41 -8.31
N THR A 86 3.16 0.29 -7.79
CA THR A 86 3.17 -0.02 -6.36
C THR A 86 4.58 -0.35 -5.87
N GLY A 87 5.38 -1.08 -6.63
CA GLY A 87 6.76 -1.41 -6.26
C GLY A 87 7.61 -0.16 -6.05
N GLN A 88 7.63 0.74 -7.04
CA GLN A 88 8.34 2.02 -6.92
C GLN A 88 7.78 2.89 -5.78
N SER A 89 6.47 2.84 -5.53
CA SER A 89 5.85 3.58 -4.42
C SER A 89 6.29 3.06 -3.06
N ILE A 90 6.51 1.75 -2.91
CA ILE A 90 7.10 1.14 -1.70
C ILE A 90 8.55 1.61 -1.52
N GLU A 91 9.36 1.62 -2.59
CA GLU A 91 10.74 2.14 -2.52
C GLU A 91 10.78 3.60 -2.09
N ALA A 92 9.90 4.44 -2.66
CA ALA A 92 9.80 5.84 -2.32
C ALA A 92 9.35 6.05 -0.87
N LEU A 93 8.40 5.26 -0.37
CA LEU A 93 7.96 5.30 1.03
C LEU A 93 9.11 4.93 1.97
N HIS A 94 9.85 3.86 1.67
CA HIS A 94 10.99 3.44 2.48
C HIS A 94 12.09 4.52 2.53
N GLN A 95 12.39 5.15 1.39
CA GLN A 95 13.47 6.14 1.32
C GLN A 95 13.09 7.52 1.87
N ASN A 96 11.87 7.98 1.60
CA ASN A 96 11.49 9.39 1.75
C ASN A 96 10.31 9.62 2.71
N GLY A 97 9.61 8.56 3.13
CA GLY A 97 8.41 8.68 3.94
C GLY A 97 7.26 9.35 3.19
N VAL A 98 6.43 10.08 3.93
CA VAL A 98 5.23 10.76 3.41
C VAL A 98 5.30 12.27 3.68
N ASP A 99 4.56 13.03 2.87
CA ASP A 99 4.33 14.45 3.12
C ASP A 99 3.55 14.61 4.45
N PRO A 100 4.07 15.40 5.43
CA PRO A 100 3.46 15.49 6.77
C PRO A 100 2.03 16.03 6.78
N GLU A 101 1.64 16.84 5.80
CA GLU A 101 0.30 17.42 5.74
C GLU A 101 -0.63 16.62 4.84
N LYS A 102 -0.13 16.19 3.67
CA LYS A 102 -0.95 15.57 2.62
C LYS A 102 -0.98 14.06 2.69
N ARG A 103 -0.09 13.43 3.47
CA ARG A 103 0.05 11.97 3.58
C ARG A 103 0.41 11.26 2.27
N SER A 104 0.80 12.01 1.23
CA SER A 104 1.26 11.45 -0.05
C SER A 104 2.71 10.96 0.08
N ILE A 105 3.02 9.79 -0.46
CA ILE A 105 4.37 9.22 -0.48
C ILE A 105 5.30 10.12 -1.30
N VAL A 106 6.40 10.55 -0.70
CA VAL A 106 7.32 11.52 -1.33
C VAL A 106 8.15 10.81 -2.39
N GLY A 107 8.00 11.24 -3.66
CA GLY A 107 8.72 10.66 -4.80
C GLY A 107 8.06 9.44 -5.43
N ALA A 108 6.88 9.03 -4.96
CA ALA A 108 6.07 8.01 -5.63
C ALA A 108 5.49 8.54 -6.95
N THR A 109 5.49 7.69 -7.99
CA THR A 109 4.93 8.00 -9.31
C THR A 109 3.59 7.31 -9.59
N GLY A 110 3.08 6.57 -8.60
CA GLY A 110 1.73 5.99 -8.60
C GLY A 110 0.63 7.05 -8.68
N ALA A 111 -0.58 6.61 -9.03
CA ALA A 111 -1.71 7.51 -9.28
C ALA A 111 -2.28 8.13 -7.99
N ILE A 112 -2.40 7.34 -6.93
CA ILE A 112 -2.99 7.71 -5.63
C ILE A 112 -2.12 7.19 -4.47
N PRO A 113 -0.85 7.64 -4.34
CA PRO A 113 0.10 7.11 -3.37
C PRO A 113 -0.06 7.79 -2.01
N TYR A 114 -1.12 7.48 -1.28
CA TYR A 114 -1.45 8.06 0.03
C TYR A 114 -1.45 7.00 1.13
N VAL A 115 -0.85 7.33 2.27
CA VAL A 115 -0.80 6.47 3.46
C VAL A 115 -1.53 7.21 4.59
N GLU A 116 -2.82 6.94 4.75
CA GLU A 116 -3.71 7.66 5.67
C GLU A 116 -3.90 6.94 7.00
N ASN A 117 -3.83 5.62 7.02
CA ASN A 117 -4.16 4.80 8.19
C ASN A 117 -2.95 4.48 9.08
N ILE A 118 -1.73 4.66 8.56
CA ILE A 118 -0.50 4.30 9.28
C ILE A 118 0.11 5.55 9.89
N PRO A 119 0.23 5.67 11.22
CA PRO A 119 0.84 6.82 11.87
C PRO A 119 2.34 6.94 11.53
N ASP A 120 2.91 8.12 11.76
CA ASP A 120 4.31 8.42 11.41
C ASP A 120 5.30 7.46 12.08
N GLU A 121 5.05 7.06 13.32
CA GLU A 121 5.89 6.09 14.05
C GLU A 121 5.91 4.72 13.36
N GLY A 122 4.80 4.34 12.70
CA GLY A 122 4.72 3.09 11.93
C GLY A 122 5.55 3.16 10.64
N ILE A 123 5.57 4.32 9.99
CA ILE A 123 6.39 4.57 8.79
C ILE A 123 7.86 4.58 9.18
N GLU A 124 8.25 5.33 10.22
CA GLU A 124 9.62 5.36 10.72
C GLU A 124 10.11 3.96 11.12
N ARG A 125 9.26 3.18 11.80
CA ARG A 125 9.55 1.79 12.15
C ARG A 125 9.80 0.93 10.92
N PHE A 126 8.96 1.06 9.89
CA PHE A 126 9.13 0.34 8.62
C PHE A 126 10.46 0.69 7.93
N GLN A 127 10.84 1.97 7.91
CA GLN A 127 12.08 2.45 7.32
C GLN A 127 13.33 1.91 8.04
N GLN A 128 13.30 1.87 9.37
CA GLN A 128 14.43 1.43 10.20
C GLN A 128 14.55 -0.09 10.31
N GLN A 129 13.43 -0.81 10.27
CA GLN A 129 13.42 -2.26 10.47
C GLN A 129 13.98 -3.02 9.26
N LEU A 130 13.75 -2.51 8.04
CA LEU A 130 13.93 -3.26 6.80
C LEU A 130 15.00 -2.69 5.87
N GLU A 131 15.63 -3.59 5.12
CA GLU A 131 16.29 -3.28 3.84
C GLU A 131 15.39 -3.72 2.67
N ILE A 132 15.22 -2.85 1.67
CA ILE A 132 14.49 -3.17 0.44
C ILE A 132 15.42 -3.84 -0.56
N VAL A 133 14.97 -4.95 -1.14
CA VAL A 133 15.65 -5.66 -2.21
C VAL A 133 14.80 -5.56 -3.48
N ASN A 134 15.27 -4.77 -4.44
CA ASN A 134 14.57 -4.56 -5.70
C ASN A 134 14.83 -5.70 -6.69
N LEU A 135 13.76 -6.42 -7.04
CA LEU A 135 13.64 -7.37 -8.14
C LEU A 135 12.36 -7.09 -8.94
N ILE A 136 11.96 -5.81 -9.04
CA ILE A 136 10.76 -5.40 -9.78
C ILE A 136 10.92 -5.82 -11.25
N ASP A 137 9.83 -6.28 -11.86
CA ASP A 137 9.77 -6.88 -13.20
C ASP A 137 10.58 -8.19 -13.36
N VAL A 138 10.95 -8.85 -12.25
CA VAL A 138 11.57 -10.18 -12.26
C VAL A 138 10.59 -11.23 -11.76
N GLU A 139 10.24 -12.17 -12.65
CA GLU A 139 9.39 -13.33 -12.34
C GLU A 139 10.16 -14.67 -12.36
N ASP A 140 11.47 -14.63 -12.64
CA ASP A 140 12.30 -15.83 -12.68
C ASP A 140 12.42 -16.45 -11.28
N ALA A 141 11.86 -17.65 -11.12
CA ALA A 141 11.80 -18.33 -9.83
C ALA A 141 13.20 -18.57 -9.24
N ALA A 142 14.18 -18.97 -10.07
CA ALA A 142 15.53 -19.24 -9.58
C ALA A 142 16.21 -17.98 -9.02
N ALA A 143 16.06 -16.83 -9.70
CA ALA A 143 16.57 -15.55 -9.23
C ALA A 143 15.93 -15.12 -7.89
N ILE A 144 14.60 -15.22 -7.77
CA ILE A 144 13.87 -14.87 -6.55
C ILE A 144 14.30 -15.79 -5.39
N GLN A 145 14.30 -17.11 -5.60
CA GLN A 145 14.70 -18.09 -4.59
C GLN A 145 16.16 -17.88 -4.15
N SER A 146 17.06 -17.59 -5.09
CA SER A 146 18.45 -17.30 -4.77
C SER A 146 18.57 -16.06 -3.90
N LYS A 147 17.77 -15.03 -4.16
CA LYS A 147 17.81 -13.79 -3.38
C LYS A 147 17.24 -13.96 -1.98
N VAL A 148 16.13 -14.70 -1.84
CA VAL A 148 15.58 -15.07 -0.53
C VAL A 148 16.63 -15.79 0.31
N LYS A 149 17.29 -16.81 -0.25
CA LYS A 149 18.34 -17.56 0.46
C LYS A 149 19.52 -16.68 0.87
N GLU A 150 19.95 -15.78 0.00
CA GLU A 150 21.00 -14.81 0.32
C GLU A 150 20.61 -13.91 1.52
N CYS A 151 19.38 -13.43 1.57
CA CYS A 151 18.88 -12.63 2.69
C CYS A 151 18.78 -13.45 3.98
N VAL A 152 18.35 -14.72 3.92
CA VAL A 152 18.33 -15.63 5.07
C VAL A 152 19.74 -15.89 5.59
N GLU A 153 20.74 -16.05 4.72
CA GLU A 153 22.15 -16.22 5.13
C GLU A 153 22.73 -14.95 5.78
N LYS A 154 22.19 -13.77 5.43
CA LYS A 154 22.59 -12.46 5.97
C LYS A 154 21.72 -11.97 7.12
N ASP A 155 20.96 -12.86 7.74
CA ASP A 155 20.06 -12.54 8.85
C ASP A 155 20.77 -11.78 9.99
N PRO A 156 20.45 -10.49 10.19
CA PRO A 156 21.07 -9.70 11.26
C PRO A 156 20.44 -9.97 12.64
N GLY A 157 19.41 -10.83 12.71
CA GLY A 157 18.57 -11.03 13.88
C GLY A 157 17.38 -10.09 13.92
N ALA A 158 16.52 -10.27 14.91
CA ALA A 158 15.35 -9.45 15.13
C ALA A 158 15.70 -7.97 15.33
N PHE A 159 14.79 -7.09 14.93
CA PHE A 159 14.89 -5.67 15.23
C PHE A 159 14.85 -5.44 16.75
N GLU A 160 15.54 -4.40 17.21
CA GLU A 160 15.80 -4.19 18.65
C GLU A 160 14.54 -3.91 19.46
N GLU A 161 13.50 -3.35 18.84
CA GLU A 161 12.22 -3.06 19.47
C GLU A 161 11.24 -4.25 19.38
N GLU A 162 10.16 -4.21 20.17
CA GLU A 162 9.11 -5.24 20.13
C GLU A 162 8.19 -5.10 18.91
N ALA A 163 7.32 -6.09 18.70
CA ALA A 163 6.31 -6.06 17.65
C ALA A 163 5.40 -4.83 17.78
N MET A 164 5.23 -4.08 16.68
CA MET A 164 4.33 -2.93 16.62
C MET A 164 3.03 -3.32 15.93
N VAL A 165 1.90 -3.25 16.65
CA VAL A 165 0.58 -3.55 16.09
C VAL A 165 -0.16 -2.25 15.78
N ILE A 166 -0.49 -2.05 14.50
CA ILE A 166 -1.26 -0.91 14.02
C ILE A 166 -2.59 -1.41 13.48
N LYS A 167 -3.68 -0.73 13.84
CA LYS A 167 -4.99 -0.99 13.25
C LYS A 167 -5.08 -0.23 11.92
N VAL A 168 -5.28 -0.95 10.83
CA VAL A 168 -5.59 -0.36 9.54
C VAL A 168 -7.10 -0.38 9.39
N GLU A 169 -7.74 0.79 9.28
CA GLU A 169 -9.17 0.85 9.03
C GLU A 169 -9.44 0.51 7.56
N GLU A 170 -10.18 -0.57 7.34
CA GLU A 170 -10.73 -0.87 6.01
C GLU A 170 -11.85 0.14 5.75
N GLY A 171 -11.51 1.27 5.13
CA GLY A 171 -12.49 2.10 4.46
C GLY A 171 -13.27 1.20 3.51
N GLY A 172 -14.58 1.07 3.73
CA GLY A 172 -15.44 0.11 3.03
C GLY A 172 -15.47 0.35 1.53
N ASP A 173 -14.55 -0.30 0.83
CA ASP A 173 -14.56 -0.68 -0.57
C ASP A 173 -13.40 -1.66 -0.74
N GLU A 174 -13.50 -2.81 -0.07
CA GLU A 174 -12.92 -4.01 -0.65
C GLU A 174 -13.58 -4.17 -2.02
N GLU A 175 -12.89 -3.80 -3.10
CA GLU A 175 -13.17 -4.47 -4.36
C GLU A 175 -12.79 -5.93 -4.13
N GLU A 176 -13.78 -6.73 -3.71
CA GLU A 176 -13.70 -8.19 -3.68
C GLU A 176 -12.99 -8.62 -4.95
N GLY A 177 -11.74 -9.08 -4.78
CA GLY A 177 -10.93 -9.58 -5.87
C GLY A 177 -11.65 -10.80 -6.43
N GLU A 178 -12.36 -10.62 -7.55
CA GLU A 178 -12.90 -11.73 -8.31
C GLU A 178 -11.72 -12.62 -8.69
N GLU A 179 -11.76 -13.85 -8.16
CA GLU A 179 -10.84 -14.94 -8.44
C GLU A 179 -10.62 -15.03 -9.97
N VAL A 180 -9.43 -14.64 -10.44
CA VAL A 180 -9.14 -14.57 -11.87
C VAL A 180 -9.03 -15.99 -12.41
N ARG A 181 -10.16 -16.48 -12.93
CA ARG A 181 -10.19 -17.71 -13.72
C ARG A 181 -9.32 -17.50 -14.96
N PRO A 182 -8.54 -18.51 -15.41
CA PRO A 182 -7.75 -18.37 -16.62
C PRO A 182 -8.69 -18.22 -17.83
N VAL A 183 -8.86 -16.99 -18.28
CA VAL A 183 -9.61 -16.63 -19.49
C VAL A 183 -8.66 -16.59 -20.68
N ALA A 184 -9.18 -16.88 -21.88
CA ALA A 184 -8.39 -16.80 -23.11
C ALA A 184 -7.77 -15.40 -23.29
N PRO A 185 -6.62 -15.26 -23.99
CA PRO A 185 -5.90 -13.99 -24.11
C PRO A 185 -6.76 -12.83 -24.65
N GLU A 186 -7.71 -13.14 -25.53
CA GLU A 186 -8.63 -12.16 -26.12
C GLU A 186 -9.64 -11.63 -25.10
N THR A 187 -10.12 -12.49 -24.19
CA THR A 187 -11.05 -12.11 -23.12
C THR A 187 -10.36 -11.32 -22.00
N ALA A 188 -9.11 -11.65 -21.67
CA ALA A 188 -8.32 -10.89 -20.70
C ALA A 188 -8.09 -9.44 -21.16
N LEU A 189 -7.86 -9.23 -22.47
CA LEU A 189 -7.70 -7.89 -23.04
C LEU A 189 -9.00 -7.07 -22.96
N ILE A 190 -10.16 -7.69 -23.20
CA ILE A 190 -11.46 -7.03 -23.09
C ILE A 190 -11.73 -6.64 -21.64
N GLU A 191 -11.43 -7.52 -20.70
CA GLU A 191 -11.63 -7.30 -19.27
C GLU A 191 -10.71 -6.22 -18.70
N ALA A 192 -9.45 -6.18 -19.13
CA ALA A 192 -8.52 -5.10 -18.81
C ALA A 192 -9.02 -3.73 -19.30
N ARG A 193 -9.59 -3.69 -20.52
CA ARG A 193 -10.22 -2.46 -21.05
C ARG A 193 -11.49 -2.10 -20.30
N MET A 194 -12.32 -3.06 -19.93
CA MET A 194 -13.51 -2.82 -19.11
C MET A 194 -13.17 -2.23 -17.75
N ARG A 195 -12.16 -2.78 -17.06
CA ARG A 195 -11.66 -2.24 -15.79
C ARG A 195 -11.17 -0.80 -15.96
N ASN A 196 -10.37 -0.53 -16.98
CA ASN A 196 -9.89 0.83 -17.24
C ASN A 196 -11.07 1.82 -17.48
N ILE A 197 -12.09 1.39 -18.23
CA ILE A 197 -13.31 2.18 -18.44
C ILE A 197 -14.05 2.41 -17.11
N GLN A 198 -14.20 1.40 -16.27
CA GLN A 198 -14.85 1.53 -14.96
C GLN A 198 -14.08 2.50 -14.05
N THR A 199 -12.75 2.42 -14.02
CA THR A 199 -11.89 3.35 -13.27
C THR A 199 -12.08 4.79 -13.77
N GLN A 200 -12.06 5.00 -15.09
CA GLN A 200 -12.31 6.32 -15.69
C GLN A 200 -13.70 6.87 -15.33
N VAL A 201 -14.73 6.02 -15.33
CA VAL A 201 -16.10 6.40 -14.93
C VAL A 201 -16.15 6.78 -13.44
N LYS A 202 -15.50 6.02 -12.56
CA LYS A 202 -15.39 6.36 -11.13
C LYS A 202 -14.69 7.70 -10.94
N LEU A 203 -13.59 7.95 -11.65
CA LEU A 203 -12.85 9.22 -11.61
C LEU A 203 -13.71 10.41 -12.07
N VAL A 204 -14.48 10.25 -13.15
CA VAL A 204 -15.45 11.28 -13.60
C VAL A 204 -16.53 11.50 -12.53
N GLY A 205 -17.00 10.45 -11.88
CA GLY A 205 -17.93 10.53 -10.75
C GLY A 205 -17.36 11.35 -9.58
N THR A 206 -16.13 11.05 -9.17
CA THR A 206 -15.42 11.78 -8.10
C THR A 206 -15.18 13.24 -8.47
N ALA A 207 -14.74 13.51 -9.69
CA ALA A 207 -14.56 14.86 -10.19
C ALA A 207 -15.88 15.64 -10.19
N ASN A 208 -16.97 15.05 -10.68
CA ASN A 208 -18.31 15.66 -10.64
C ASN A 208 -18.76 15.94 -9.21
N ARG A 209 -18.50 15.02 -8.26
CA ARG A 209 -18.81 15.22 -6.84
C ARG A 209 -18.02 16.39 -6.25
N MET A 210 -16.72 16.49 -6.54
CA MET A 210 -15.89 17.63 -6.13
C MET A 210 -16.38 18.95 -6.75
N PHE A 211 -16.69 18.96 -8.05
CA PHE A 211 -17.22 20.15 -8.73
C PHE A 211 -18.57 20.57 -8.15
N ALA A 212 -19.47 19.63 -7.86
CA ALA A 212 -20.75 19.90 -7.21
C ALA A 212 -20.56 20.49 -5.80
N GLY A 213 -19.63 19.94 -5.01
CA GLY A 213 -19.25 20.47 -3.69
C GLY A 213 -18.70 21.90 -3.77
N MET A 214 -17.76 22.15 -4.69
CA MET A 214 -17.19 23.48 -4.93
C MET A 214 -18.25 24.48 -5.41
N TYR A 215 -19.16 24.07 -6.29
CA TYR A 215 -20.25 24.93 -6.78
C TYR A 215 -21.21 25.28 -5.65
N SER A 216 -21.62 24.30 -4.85
CA SER A 216 -22.45 24.52 -3.65
C SER A 216 -21.79 25.50 -2.68
N GLY A 217 -20.48 25.34 -2.40
CA GLY A 217 -19.73 26.25 -1.54
C GLY A 217 -19.66 27.69 -2.09
N LYS A 218 -19.45 27.85 -3.41
CA LYS A 218 -19.47 29.18 -4.06
C LYS A 218 -20.83 29.86 -3.95
N VAL A 219 -21.92 29.12 -4.21
CA VAL A 219 -23.28 29.66 -4.12
C VAL A 219 -23.61 30.08 -2.68
N GLN A 220 -23.28 29.26 -1.68
CA GLN A 220 -23.47 29.60 -0.27
C GLN A 220 -22.65 30.83 0.14
N GLY A 221 -21.39 30.93 -0.27
CA GLY A 221 -20.54 32.08 0.01
C GLY A 221 -21.11 33.39 -0.54
N ILE A 222 -21.61 33.39 -1.79
CA ILE A 222 -22.26 34.55 -2.40
C ILE A 222 -23.53 34.95 -1.64
N MET A 223 -24.37 33.98 -1.27
CA MET A 223 -25.61 34.24 -0.52
C MET A 223 -25.34 34.85 0.86
N ILE A 224 -24.37 34.31 1.60
CA ILE A 224 -23.97 34.84 2.91
C ILE A 224 -23.40 36.26 2.76
N GLY A 225 -22.56 36.50 1.75
CA GLY A 225 -21.99 37.82 1.48
C GLY A 225 -23.06 38.87 1.14
N LEU A 226 -24.07 38.51 0.35
CA LEU A 226 -25.20 39.39 0.03
C LEU A 226 -26.05 39.70 1.27
N ALA A 227 -26.37 38.69 2.09
CA ALA A 227 -27.12 38.89 3.32
C ALA A 227 -26.36 39.83 4.28
N PHE A 228 -25.04 39.65 4.42
CA PHE A 228 -24.20 40.49 5.26
C PHE A 228 -24.10 41.94 4.76
N MET A 229 -23.98 42.15 3.45
CA MET A 229 -24.01 43.50 2.87
C MET A 229 -25.34 44.21 3.11
N LEU A 230 -26.46 43.50 2.96
CA LEU A 230 -27.79 44.07 3.18
C LEU A 230 -28.02 44.43 4.65
N THR A 231 -27.63 43.56 5.59
CA THR A 231 -27.77 43.85 7.02
C THR A 231 -26.90 45.02 7.45
N LEU A 232 -25.63 45.06 7.03
CA LEU A 232 -24.73 46.16 7.34
C LEU A 232 -25.20 47.48 6.71
N GLY A 233 -25.71 47.44 5.48
CA GLY A 233 -26.27 48.61 4.79
C GLY A 233 -27.49 49.20 5.50
N ILE A 234 -28.39 48.35 5.99
CA ILE A 234 -29.55 48.79 6.80
C ILE A 234 -29.09 49.42 8.12
N LEU A 235 -28.08 48.85 8.76
CA LEU A 235 -27.56 49.31 10.04
C LEU A 235 -26.83 50.66 9.94
N LEU A 236 -26.23 50.95 8.78
CA LEU A 236 -25.58 52.24 8.48
C LEU A 236 -26.56 53.34 8.02
N LEU A 237 -27.78 52.97 7.62
CA LEU A 237 -28.84 53.90 7.18
C LEU A 237 -29.81 54.29 8.32
N LEU A 238 -29.72 53.62 9.47
CA LEU A 238 -30.41 53.94 10.73
C LEU A 238 -29.54 54.89 11.59
#